data_AF-X0T3U2-F1
#
_entry.id   AF-X0T3U2-F1
#
_cell.length_a   1.000
_cell.length_b   1.000
_cell.length_c   1.000
_cell.angle_alpha   90.00
_cell.angle_beta   90.00
_cell.angle_gamma   90.00
#
_symmetry.space_group_name_H-M   'P 1'
#
loop_
_entity.id
_entity.type
_entity.pdbx_description
1 polymer ?
#
loop_
_entity_poly.entity_id
_entity_poly.type
_entity_poly.pdbx_seq_one_letter_code
_entity_poly.pdbx_strand_id
1 'polypeptide(L)'
;MKAKAIVYCDNQFGKMDGKTTNGLVRHSEKYEIVGIIDSSKVGMDAGEYLDGIKNGIPIFHDLDDAIERLEDLPEYFIYGVAPLEAFLTNEQRKIVFKAIEKGMDIVNGLHEFFTEDEEFMRKAEEYDIKIHDIRKPPAKKDLHLFSGRILKVNIPIVTILGTDSAVGKRTTSVLLAEALKKEGLNVAFVATGQTGLIQGAKYGIAIDAIIEEFMTGEIENAVMEAYDTEHPDIIIVEGQGALSHPAYLSACAIIR
;
A
#
# COMPACT_ATOMS: atom_id res chain seq x y z
N MET A 1 -2.81 0.64 -19.65
CA MET A 1 -1.71 -0.29 -19.30
C MET A 1 -1.26 0.09 -17.90
N LYS A 2 -0.96 -0.86 -17.01
CA LYS A 2 -0.47 -0.54 -15.66
C LYS A 2 0.97 -0.01 -15.76
N ALA A 3 1.36 0.87 -14.84
CA ALA A 3 2.75 1.34 -14.81
C ALA A 3 3.67 0.23 -14.30
N LYS A 4 4.86 0.09 -14.90
CA LYS A 4 5.82 -0.95 -14.50
C LYS A 4 6.54 -0.56 -13.22
N ALA A 5 6.58 -1.47 -12.25
CA ALA A 5 7.22 -1.22 -10.96
C ALA A 5 8.14 -2.36 -10.54
N ILE A 6 9.28 -2.01 -9.95
CA ILE A 6 10.17 -2.91 -9.22
C ILE A 6 10.02 -2.67 -7.72
N VAL A 7 10.05 -3.74 -6.92
CA VAL A 7 9.81 -3.65 -5.47
C VAL A 7 11.03 -4.10 -4.69
N TYR A 8 11.54 -3.23 -3.82
CA TYR A 8 12.62 -3.56 -2.90
C TYR A 8 12.11 -4.24 -1.64
N CYS A 9 12.61 -5.44 -1.34
CA CYS A 9 12.19 -6.23 -0.17
C CYS A 9 13.33 -7.07 0.41
N ASP A 10 14.55 -6.55 0.36
CA ASP A 10 15.74 -7.34 0.62
C ASP A 10 15.72 -8.03 2.00
N ASN A 11 16.01 -9.33 2.02
CA ASN A 11 15.95 -10.21 3.18
C ASN A 11 14.58 -10.31 3.88
N GLN A 12 13.52 -9.72 3.33
CA GLN A 12 12.20 -9.65 3.95
C GLN A 12 11.09 -10.29 3.12
N PHE A 13 11.37 -10.71 1.88
CA PHE A 13 10.35 -11.33 1.04
C PHE A 13 9.84 -12.66 1.64
N GLY A 14 8.51 -12.79 1.73
CA GLY A 14 7.84 -13.89 2.42
C GLY A 14 7.81 -13.79 3.96
N LYS A 15 8.39 -12.74 4.55
CA LYS A 15 8.33 -12.47 5.99
C LYS A 15 7.28 -11.41 6.33
N MET A 16 7.09 -11.16 7.62
CA MET A 16 6.12 -10.18 8.15
C MET A 16 6.40 -8.76 7.67
N ASP A 17 7.66 -8.32 7.70
CA ASP A 17 8.03 -6.97 7.27
C ASP A 17 7.96 -6.80 5.75
N GLY A 18 8.01 -7.89 4.98
CA GLY A 18 7.78 -7.89 3.54
C GLY A 18 6.31 -7.94 3.13
N LYS A 19 5.35 -7.79 4.06
CA LYS A 19 3.91 -7.92 3.78
C LYS A 19 3.41 -7.05 2.63
N THR A 20 3.98 -5.85 2.44
CA THR A 20 3.61 -4.95 1.35
C THR A 20 4.01 -5.57 0.01
N THR A 21 5.25 -6.02 -0.11
CA THR A 21 5.73 -6.77 -1.29
C THR A 21 4.93 -8.04 -1.53
N ASN A 22 4.69 -8.85 -0.48
CA ASN A 22 3.91 -10.08 -0.59
C ASN A 22 2.48 -9.78 -1.09
N GLY A 23 1.91 -8.65 -0.65
CA GLY A 23 0.62 -8.15 -1.12
C GLY A 23 0.64 -7.78 -2.59
N LEU A 24 1.66 -7.05 -3.04
CA LEU A 24 1.83 -6.60 -4.43
C LEU A 24 2.03 -7.75 -5.41
N VAL A 25 2.79 -8.76 -5.01
CA VAL A 25 3.01 -9.98 -5.83
C VAL A 25 1.71 -10.75 -6.03
N ARG A 26 0.84 -10.78 -5.02
CA ARG A 26 -0.47 -11.48 -5.09
C ARG A 26 -1.52 -10.69 -5.85
N HIS A 27 -1.51 -9.36 -5.70
CA HIS A 27 -2.51 -8.49 -6.30
C HIS A 27 -1.96 -7.06 -6.43
N SER A 28 -2.20 -6.40 -7.54
CA SER A 28 -1.90 -4.98 -7.74
C SER A 28 -2.76 -4.45 -8.87
N GLU A 29 -3.61 -3.47 -8.62
CA GLU A 29 -4.42 -2.81 -9.65
C GLU A 29 -3.66 -1.68 -10.33
N LYS A 30 -2.81 -0.96 -9.58
CA LYS A 30 -2.08 0.21 -10.08
C LYS A 30 -0.82 -0.13 -10.86
N TYR A 31 -0.04 -1.11 -10.39
CA TYR A 31 1.28 -1.43 -10.93
C TYR A 31 1.33 -2.83 -11.54
N GLU A 32 2.10 -2.99 -12.60
CA GLU A 32 2.62 -4.27 -13.06
C GLU A 32 3.97 -4.51 -12.36
N ILE A 33 4.03 -5.52 -11.50
CA ILE A 33 5.26 -5.83 -10.75
C ILE A 33 6.18 -6.64 -11.65
N VAL A 34 7.25 -6.02 -12.13
CA VAL A 34 8.18 -6.66 -13.09
C VAL A 34 9.35 -7.36 -12.40
N GLY A 35 9.51 -7.18 -11.09
CA GLY A 35 10.53 -7.88 -10.31
C GLY A 35 10.57 -7.47 -8.86
N ILE A 36 11.19 -8.33 -8.05
CA ILE A 36 11.47 -8.10 -6.62
C ILE A 36 12.99 -8.06 -6.43
N ILE A 37 13.47 -7.12 -5.61
CA ILE A 37 14.86 -7.10 -5.16
C ILE A 37 14.93 -7.78 -3.79
N ASP A 38 15.49 -8.98 -3.74
CA ASP A 38 15.83 -9.72 -2.52
C ASP A 38 17.02 -10.66 -2.76
N SER A 39 18.18 -10.26 -2.23
CA SER A 39 19.46 -10.98 -2.33
C SER A 39 19.42 -12.38 -1.74
N SER A 40 18.47 -12.68 -0.85
CA SER A 40 18.32 -14.01 -0.24
C SER A 40 17.54 -15.02 -1.11
N LYS A 41 16.93 -14.59 -2.22
CA LYS A 41 16.03 -15.41 -3.06
C LYS A 41 16.28 -15.28 -4.57
N VAL A 42 17.47 -14.85 -4.95
CA VAL A 42 17.84 -14.57 -6.35
C VAL A 42 17.54 -15.76 -7.27
N GLY A 43 16.93 -15.46 -8.43
CA GLY A 43 16.64 -16.46 -9.47
C GLY A 43 15.38 -17.30 -9.23
N MET A 44 14.70 -17.11 -8.09
CA MET A 44 13.39 -17.72 -7.85
C MET A 44 12.27 -16.91 -8.53
N ASP A 45 11.10 -17.56 -8.69
CA ASP A 45 9.84 -16.89 -9.04
C ASP A 45 9.10 -16.48 -7.77
N ALA A 46 8.63 -15.23 -7.73
CA ALA A 46 8.02 -14.64 -6.54
C ALA A 46 6.70 -15.32 -6.15
N GLY A 47 5.86 -15.68 -7.14
CA GLY A 47 4.61 -16.40 -6.91
C GLY A 47 4.85 -17.84 -6.44
N GLU A 48 5.82 -18.52 -7.06
CA GLU A 48 6.21 -19.88 -6.66
C GLU A 48 6.71 -19.90 -5.22
N TYR A 49 7.50 -18.90 -4.82
CA TYR A 49 8.01 -18.79 -3.46
C TYR A 49 6.90 -18.53 -2.42
N LEU A 50 5.95 -17.64 -2.72
CA LEU A 50 4.90 -17.28 -1.75
C LEU A 50 3.79 -18.32 -1.65
N ASP A 51 3.31 -18.80 -2.80
CA ASP A 51 2.05 -19.53 -2.90
C ASP A 51 2.20 -20.85 -3.68
N GLY A 52 3.41 -21.21 -4.12
CA GLY A 52 3.69 -22.45 -4.85
C GLY A 52 3.25 -22.43 -6.32
N ILE A 53 2.83 -21.26 -6.84
CA ILE A 53 2.32 -21.10 -8.21
C ILE A 53 3.11 -19.99 -8.91
N LYS A 54 3.76 -20.33 -10.03
CA LYS A 54 4.53 -19.36 -10.82
C LYS A 54 3.64 -18.22 -11.33
N ASN A 55 4.09 -16.98 -11.12
CA ASN A 55 3.45 -15.79 -11.68
C ASN A 55 4.35 -15.00 -12.63
N GLY A 56 5.58 -15.49 -12.89
CA GLY A 56 6.52 -14.90 -13.83
C GLY A 56 7.28 -13.70 -13.29
N ILE A 57 7.14 -13.36 -12.01
CA ILE A 57 7.84 -12.23 -11.39
C ILE A 57 9.21 -12.71 -10.89
N PRO A 58 10.33 -12.31 -11.51
CA PRO A 58 11.66 -12.73 -11.10
C PRO A 58 12.11 -12.03 -9.81
N ILE A 59 12.99 -12.68 -9.07
CA ILE A 59 13.71 -12.08 -7.94
C ILE A 59 15.17 -11.82 -8.31
N PHE A 60 15.59 -10.58 -8.14
CA PHE A 60 16.91 -10.03 -8.45
C PHE A 60 17.75 -9.82 -7.19
N HIS A 61 19.07 -9.85 -7.36
CA HIS A 61 20.03 -9.61 -6.29
C HIS A 61 19.98 -8.16 -5.79
N ASP A 62 20.04 -7.21 -6.72
CA ASP A 62 20.00 -5.78 -6.46
C ASP A 62 19.39 -5.03 -7.66
N LEU A 63 19.36 -3.70 -7.58
CA LEU A 63 18.80 -2.86 -8.64
C LEU A 63 19.60 -2.89 -9.95
N ASP A 64 20.94 -3.07 -9.91
CA ASP A 64 21.71 -3.15 -11.17
C ASP A 64 21.44 -4.48 -11.87
N ASP A 65 21.43 -5.59 -11.12
CA ASP A 65 21.06 -6.92 -11.67
C ASP A 65 19.67 -6.89 -12.32
N ALA A 66 18.72 -6.19 -11.70
CA ALA A 66 17.40 -6.03 -12.29
C ALA A 66 17.43 -5.23 -13.60
N ILE A 67 18.11 -4.09 -13.64
CA ILE A 67 18.17 -3.22 -14.82
C ILE A 67 18.88 -3.91 -15.99
N GLU A 68 19.90 -4.72 -15.74
CA GLU A 68 20.62 -5.46 -16.78
C GLU A 68 19.77 -6.57 -17.42
N ARG A 69 18.80 -7.11 -16.68
CA ARG A 69 18.02 -8.30 -17.08
C ARG A 69 16.60 -8.00 -17.52
N LEU A 70 16.04 -6.87 -17.11
CA LEU A 70 14.73 -6.41 -17.56
C LEU A 70 14.84 -5.82 -18.96
N GLU A 71 13.83 -6.08 -19.80
CA GLU A 71 13.77 -5.55 -21.17
C GLU A 71 13.60 -4.03 -21.18
N ASP A 72 12.78 -3.52 -20.26
CA ASP A 72 12.50 -2.10 -20.08
C ASP A 72 12.85 -1.68 -18.66
N LEU A 73 13.30 -0.43 -18.52
CA LEU A 73 13.47 0.19 -17.21
C LEU A 73 12.10 0.37 -16.54
N PRO A 74 11.91 -0.10 -15.30
CA PRO A 74 10.70 0.18 -14.52
C PRO A 74 10.48 1.69 -14.34
N GLU A 75 9.21 2.13 -14.39
CA GLU A 75 8.84 3.52 -14.14
C GLU A 75 8.86 3.84 -12.64
N TYR A 76 8.54 2.85 -11.80
CA TYR A 76 8.41 3.00 -10.36
C TYR A 76 9.36 2.10 -9.59
N PHE A 77 9.98 2.65 -8.55
CA PHE A 77 10.64 1.92 -7.49
C PHE A 77 9.79 1.98 -6.22
N ILE A 78 9.35 0.83 -5.72
CA ILE A 78 8.53 0.73 -4.51
C ILE A 78 9.37 0.22 -3.36
N TYR A 79 9.44 0.99 -2.27
CA TYR A 79 10.02 0.51 -1.02
C TYR A 79 9.02 -0.42 -0.31
N GLY A 80 9.17 -1.72 -0.52
CA GLY A 80 8.21 -2.75 -0.10
C GLY A 80 8.44 -3.35 1.28
N VAL A 81 9.40 -2.83 2.04
CA VAL A 81 9.63 -3.23 3.44
C VAL A 81 8.85 -2.31 4.38
N ALA A 82 8.13 -2.91 5.32
CA ALA A 82 7.39 -2.21 6.38
C ALA A 82 7.94 -2.64 7.76
N PRO A 83 9.16 -2.21 8.12
CA PRO A 83 9.75 -2.58 9.40
C PRO A 83 9.03 -1.87 10.56
N LEU A 84 9.21 -2.40 11.76
CA LEU A 84 8.83 -1.73 13.02
C LEU A 84 9.66 -0.45 13.24
N GLU A 85 10.91 -0.44 12.80
CA GLU A 85 11.77 0.73 12.83
C GLU A 85 11.31 1.73 11.75
N ALA A 86 11.10 2.99 12.14
CA ALA A 86 10.47 3.97 11.26
C ALA A 86 11.40 4.55 10.20
N PHE A 87 12.72 4.39 10.34
CA PHE A 87 13.74 5.13 9.58
C PHE A 87 14.60 4.25 8.69
N LEU A 88 15.00 4.79 7.54
CA LEU A 88 15.97 4.15 6.67
C LEU A 88 17.39 4.18 7.27
N THR A 89 18.09 3.06 7.13
CA THR A 89 19.55 3.03 7.27
C THR A 89 20.22 3.77 6.10
N ASN A 90 21.46 4.22 6.30
CA ASN A 90 22.24 4.86 5.23
C ASN A 90 22.38 3.97 3.97
N GLU A 91 22.50 2.65 4.13
CA GLU A 91 22.57 1.74 2.98
C GLU A 91 21.24 1.67 2.23
N GLN A 92 20.10 1.62 2.95
CA GLN A 92 18.79 1.65 2.30
C GLN A 92 18.54 2.99 1.58
N ARG A 93 18.96 4.12 2.16
CA ARG A 93 18.88 5.43 1.50
C ARG A 93 19.63 5.45 0.16
N LYS A 94 20.85 4.88 0.11
CA LYS A 94 21.62 4.77 -1.14
C LYS A 94 20.87 3.99 -2.21
N ILE A 95 20.15 2.93 -1.84
CA ILE A 95 19.37 2.13 -2.79
C ILE A 95 18.23 2.97 -3.39
N VAL A 96 17.53 3.76 -2.56
CA VAL A 96 16.48 4.68 -3.04
C VAL A 96 17.08 5.77 -3.93
N PHE A 97 18.21 6.38 -3.54
CA PHE A 97 18.89 7.38 -4.37
C PHE A 97 19.33 6.80 -5.72
N LYS A 98 19.81 5.56 -5.73
CA LYS A 98 20.16 4.87 -6.98
C LYS A 98 18.94 4.71 -7.90
N ALA A 99 17.75 4.43 -7.36
CA ALA A 99 16.53 4.38 -8.15
C ALA A 99 16.15 5.77 -8.72
N ILE A 100 16.30 6.83 -7.92
CA ILE A 100 16.11 8.21 -8.36
C ILE A 100 17.07 8.55 -9.50
N GLU A 101 18.35 8.19 -9.37
CA GLU A 101 19.38 8.46 -10.38
C GLU A 101 19.15 7.70 -11.70
N LYS A 102 18.34 6.64 -11.67
CA LYS A 102 17.88 5.92 -12.86
C LYS A 102 16.61 6.53 -13.46
N GLY A 103 16.02 7.56 -12.84
CA GLY A 103 14.80 8.21 -13.33
C GLY A 103 13.51 7.50 -12.94
N MET A 104 13.51 6.70 -11.86
CA MET A 104 12.30 6.04 -11.36
C MET A 104 11.54 6.93 -10.37
N ASP A 105 10.21 6.99 -10.49
CA ASP A 105 9.34 7.53 -9.46
C ASP A 105 9.41 6.64 -8.20
N ILE A 106 9.44 7.25 -7.03
CA ILE A 106 9.59 6.54 -5.75
C ILE A 106 8.24 6.38 -5.07
N VAL A 107 7.91 5.17 -4.64
CA VAL A 107 6.74 4.90 -3.80
C VAL A 107 7.21 4.48 -2.41
N ASN A 108 6.93 5.33 -1.43
CA ASN A 108 7.34 5.12 -0.04
C ASN A 108 6.13 4.78 0.84
N GLY A 109 6.20 3.63 1.50
CA GLY A 109 5.20 3.16 2.48
C GLY A 109 5.61 3.39 3.95
N LEU A 110 6.77 3.99 4.21
CA LEU A 110 7.29 4.19 5.57
C LEU A 110 6.54 5.31 6.31
N HIS A 111 6.77 5.37 7.62
CA HIS A 111 6.33 6.51 8.45
C HIS A 111 7.28 7.71 8.32
N GLU A 112 8.54 7.49 7.94
CA GLU A 112 9.44 8.54 7.48
C GLU A 112 9.00 9.02 6.09
N PHE A 113 8.66 10.30 5.94
CA PHE A 113 8.26 10.90 4.67
C PHE A 113 9.47 11.42 3.91
N PHE A 114 9.73 10.87 2.74
CA PHE A 114 10.87 11.30 1.91
C PHE A 114 10.65 12.71 1.36
N THR A 115 9.39 13.15 1.22
CA THR A 115 9.06 14.53 0.83
C THR A 115 9.34 15.58 1.90
N GLU A 116 9.71 15.17 3.12
CA GLU A 116 10.13 16.06 4.21
C GLU A 116 11.65 16.08 4.41
N ASP A 117 12.37 15.32 3.58
CA ASP A 117 13.83 15.25 3.59
C ASP A 117 14.41 16.06 2.42
N GLU A 118 15.23 17.07 2.75
CA GLU A 118 15.82 17.99 1.77
C GLU A 118 16.71 17.28 0.75
N GLU A 119 17.40 16.21 1.15
CA GLU A 119 18.29 15.47 0.25
C GLU A 119 17.48 14.68 -0.79
N PHE A 120 16.40 14.02 -0.35
CA PHE A 120 15.46 13.34 -1.24
C PHE A 120 14.79 14.31 -2.21
N MET A 121 14.31 15.46 -1.74
CA MET A 121 13.64 16.43 -2.61
C MET A 121 14.59 17.08 -3.62
N ARG A 122 15.84 17.39 -3.22
CA ARG A 122 16.85 17.91 -4.16
C ARG A 122 17.16 16.90 -5.26
N LYS A 123 17.32 15.63 -4.92
CA LYS A 123 17.55 14.56 -5.90
C LYS A 123 16.33 14.33 -6.79
N ALA A 124 15.12 14.38 -6.23
CA ALA A 124 13.90 14.27 -7.01
C ALA A 124 13.79 15.36 -8.10
N GLU A 125 14.13 16.61 -7.74
CA GLU A 125 14.17 17.74 -8.68
C GLU A 125 15.29 17.59 -9.72
N GLU A 126 16.50 17.15 -9.30
CA GLU A 126 17.64 16.94 -10.20
C GLU A 126 17.35 15.93 -11.31
N TYR A 127 16.60 14.86 -11.01
CA TYR A 127 16.29 13.77 -11.95
C TYR A 127 14.87 13.82 -12.53
N ASP A 128 14.09 14.88 -12.23
CA ASP A 128 12.71 15.06 -12.67
C ASP A 128 11.78 13.87 -12.35
N ILE A 129 11.88 13.34 -11.13
CA ILE A 129 11.03 12.25 -10.64
C ILE A 129 10.08 12.72 -9.54
N LYS A 130 9.07 11.90 -9.26
CA LYS A 130 8.11 12.12 -8.17
C LYS A 130 8.34 11.14 -7.03
N ILE A 131 8.17 11.65 -5.82
CA ILE A 131 8.15 10.86 -4.59
C ILE A 131 6.70 10.79 -4.08
N HIS A 132 6.22 9.57 -3.87
CA HIS A 132 4.89 9.25 -3.39
C HIS A 132 4.95 8.68 -1.98
N ASP A 133 4.83 9.55 -0.97
CA ASP A 133 4.66 9.12 0.42
C ASP A 133 3.21 8.69 0.67
N ILE A 134 2.95 7.39 0.62
CA ILE A 134 1.58 6.84 0.64
C ILE A 134 0.87 7.04 1.99
N ARG A 135 1.67 7.14 3.05
CA ARG A 135 1.16 7.40 4.40
C ARG A 135 0.98 8.89 4.69
N LYS A 136 1.48 9.79 3.84
CA LYS A 136 1.45 11.22 4.15
C LYS A 136 0.01 11.71 4.14
N PRO A 137 -0.52 12.21 5.28
CA PRO A 137 -1.86 12.77 5.30
C PRO A 137 -1.96 13.99 4.36
N PRO A 138 -3.16 14.30 3.86
CA PRO A 138 -3.46 15.62 3.34
C PRO A 138 -3.07 16.72 4.33
N ALA A 139 -2.93 17.96 3.85
CA ALA A 139 -2.70 19.09 4.74
C ALA A 139 -3.85 19.18 5.76
N LYS A 140 -3.55 19.57 7.00
CA LYS A 140 -4.53 19.56 8.10
C LYS A 140 -5.85 20.28 7.80
N LYS A 141 -5.81 21.34 6.99
CA LYS A 141 -6.99 22.11 6.55
C LYS A 141 -7.94 21.32 5.63
N ASP A 142 -7.42 20.28 4.99
CA ASP A 142 -8.12 19.42 4.03
C ASP A 142 -8.54 18.09 4.69
N LEU A 143 -8.26 17.93 6.00
CA LEU A 143 -8.75 16.80 6.79
C LEU A 143 -10.17 17.07 7.30
N HIS A 144 -10.94 16.00 7.45
CA HIS A 144 -12.36 16.01 7.75
C HIS A 144 -12.60 15.47 9.16
N LEU A 145 -13.40 16.23 9.92
CA LEU A 145 -13.99 15.75 11.16
C LEU A 145 -15.21 14.88 10.85
N PHE A 146 -15.51 13.95 11.76
CA PHE A 146 -16.73 13.15 11.65
C PHE A 146 -17.97 14.05 11.68
N SER A 147 -18.84 13.88 10.68
CA SER A 147 -20.04 14.69 10.45
C SER A 147 -21.34 13.90 10.55
N GLY A 148 -21.27 12.56 10.49
CA GLY A 148 -22.44 11.67 10.47
C GLY A 148 -23.12 11.58 9.11
N ARG A 149 -22.48 12.05 8.03
CA ARG A 149 -22.93 11.85 6.64
C ARG A 149 -23.11 10.37 6.31
N ILE A 150 -22.24 9.51 6.82
CA ILE A 150 -22.28 8.06 6.58
C ILE A 150 -23.59 7.43 7.05
N LEU A 151 -24.27 8.03 8.05
CA LEU A 151 -25.56 7.55 8.57
C LEU A 151 -26.71 7.66 7.55
N LYS A 152 -26.49 8.37 6.44
CA LYS A 152 -27.46 8.49 5.34
C LYS A 152 -27.25 7.44 4.24
N VAL A 153 -26.14 6.70 4.29
CA VAL A 153 -25.85 5.62 3.32
C VAL A 153 -26.91 4.53 3.48
N ASN A 154 -27.52 4.14 2.37
CA ASN A 154 -28.64 3.19 2.33
C ASN A 154 -28.28 1.82 1.73
N ILE A 155 -26.99 1.57 1.54
CA ILE A 155 -26.43 0.30 1.07
C ILE A 155 -25.59 -0.36 2.17
N PRO A 156 -25.29 -1.67 2.09
CA PRO A 156 -24.42 -2.33 3.05
C PRO A 156 -22.99 -1.77 3.01
N ILE A 157 -22.46 -1.48 4.20
CA ILE A 157 -21.03 -1.24 4.43
C ILE A 157 -20.52 -2.42 5.26
N VAL A 158 -19.59 -3.19 4.69
CA VAL A 158 -19.03 -4.39 5.33
C VAL A 158 -17.59 -4.14 5.72
N THR A 159 -17.35 -4.04 7.02
CA THR A 159 -16.02 -3.89 7.61
C THR A 159 -15.47 -5.25 8.03
N ILE A 160 -14.25 -5.58 7.59
CA ILE A 160 -13.59 -6.84 7.97
C ILE A 160 -12.71 -6.63 9.20
N LEU A 161 -13.26 -6.91 10.39
CA LEU A 161 -12.54 -6.83 11.66
C LEU A 161 -11.78 -8.12 11.99
N GLY A 162 -10.94 -8.07 13.02
CA GLY A 162 -10.16 -9.22 13.47
C GLY A 162 -9.81 -9.13 14.95
N THR A 163 -9.36 -10.25 15.51
CA THR A 163 -8.97 -10.39 16.92
C THR A 163 -7.54 -9.94 17.21
N ASP A 164 -6.73 -9.76 16.16
CA ASP A 164 -5.35 -9.27 16.24
C ASP A 164 -4.95 -8.58 14.92
N SER A 165 -3.78 -7.94 14.90
CA SER A 165 -3.09 -7.45 13.72
C SER A 165 -2.58 -8.59 12.83
N ALA A 166 -2.44 -8.32 11.52
CA ALA A 166 -1.91 -9.26 10.53
C ALA A 166 -2.60 -10.64 10.40
N VAL A 167 -3.83 -10.80 10.90
CA VAL A 167 -4.63 -12.05 10.81
C VAL A 167 -5.40 -12.24 9.48
N GLY A 168 -5.03 -11.51 8.43
CA GLY A 168 -5.66 -11.67 7.10
C GLY A 168 -6.87 -10.77 6.82
N LYS A 169 -7.17 -9.76 7.63
CA LYS A 169 -8.29 -8.81 7.40
C LYS A 169 -8.32 -8.25 5.98
N ARG A 170 -7.21 -7.65 5.52
CA ARG A 170 -7.07 -7.14 4.14
C ARG A 170 -7.26 -8.24 3.11
N THR A 171 -6.63 -9.40 3.30
CA THR A 171 -6.75 -10.53 2.37
C THR A 171 -8.21 -10.93 2.21
N THR A 172 -8.95 -11.07 3.31
CA THR A 172 -10.38 -11.36 3.30
C THR A 172 -11.17 -10.25 2.62
N SER A 173 -10.87 -8.96 2.88
CA SER A 173 -11.54 -7.84 2.20
C SER A 173 -11.36 -7.89 0.68
N VAL A 174 -10.14 -8.13 0.20
CA VAL A 174 -9.84 -8.21 -1.24
C VAL A 174 -10.55 -9.42 -1.87
N LEU A 175 -10.43 -10.60 -1.27
CA LEU A 175 -11.09 -11.81 -1.78
C LEU A 175 -12.61 -11.69 -1.80
N LEU A 176 -13.20 -11.07 -0.78
CA LEU A 176 -14.63 -10.80 -0.73
C LEU A 176 -15.05 -9.82 -1.83
N ALA A 177 -14.31 -8.72 -2.02
CA ALA A 177 -14.59 -7.76 -3.06
C ALA A 177 -14.50 -8.39 -4.47
N GLU A 178 -13.46 -9.20 -4.72
CA GLU A 178 -13.32 -9.93 -5.98
C GLU A 178 -14.45 -10.94 -6.20
N ALA A 179 -14.87 -11.68 -5.16
CA ALA A 179 -15.97 -12.63 -5.25
C ALA A 179 -17.30 -11.93 -5.57
N LEU A 180 -17.61 -10.83 -4.88
CA LEU A 180 -18.83 -10.05 -5.11
C LEU A 180 -18.86 -9.41 -6.51
N LYS A 181 -17.72 -8.90 -7.00
CA LYS A 181 -17.59 -8.42 -8.38
C LYS A 181 -17.86 -9.53 -9.41
N LYS A 182 -17.40 -10.77 -9.15
CA LYS A 182 -17.68 -11.93 -10.02
C LYS A 182 -19.17 -12.31 -10.06
N GLU A 183 -19.90 -12.06 -8.98
CA GLU A 183 -21.37 -12.18 -8.93
C GLU A 183 -22.09 -11.01 -9.61
N GLY A 184 -21.36 -10.03 -10.17
CA GLY A 184 -21.91 -8.92 -10.93
C GLY A 184 -22.29 -7.69 -10.10
N LEU A 185 -21.91 -7.63 -8.83
CA LEU A 185 -22.14 -6.45 -7.98
C LEU A 185 -21.14 -5.34 -8.28
N ASN A 186 -21.61 -4.09 -8.19
CA ASN A 186 -20.76 -2.91 -8.15
C ASN A 186 -20.19 -2.75 -6.73
N VAL A 187 -18.92 -3.11 -6.55
CA VAL A 187 -18.26 -3.13 -5.24
C VAL A 187 -17.22 -2.02 -5.15
N ALA A 188 -17.40 -1.10 -4.22
CA ALA A 188 -16.36 -0.16 -3.84
C ALA A 188 -15.52 -0.72 -2.69
N PHE A 189 -14.21 -0.53 -2.78
CA PHE A 189 -13.25 -0.94 -1.75
C PHE A 189 -12.57 0.29 -1.14
N VAL A 190 -12.63 0.40 0.18
CA VAL A 190 -11.99 1.47 0.96
C VAL A 190 -10.81 0.87 1.72
N ALA A 191 -9.60 1.23 1.28
CA ALA A 191 -8.37 0.84 1.97
C ALA A 191 -8.15 1.71 3.22
N THR A 192 -7.58 1.10 4.25
CA THR A 192 -7.30 1.80 5.51
C THR A 192 -5.82 1.73 5.89
N GLY A 193 -5.01 1.02 5.10
CA GLY A 193 -3.58 0.89 5.30
C GLY A 193 -2.79 1.14 4.02
N GLN A 194 -1.49 1.39 4.20
CA GLN A 194 -0.56 1.65 3.11
C GLN A 194 -0.59 0.58 2.00
N THR A 195 -0.70 -0.70 2.34
CA THR A 195 -0.62 -1.77 1.35
C THR A 195 -1.80 -1.74 0.37
N GLY A 196 -3.03 -1.51 0.88
CA GLY A 196 -4.21 -1.34 0.01
C GLY A 196 -4.07 -0.12 -0.91
N LEU A 197 -3.55 0.98 -0.38
CA LEU A 197 -3.30 2.20 -1.17
C LEU A 197 -2.22 2.01 -2.24
N ILE A 198 -1.09 1.37 -1.90
CA ILE A 198 -0.02 1.07 -2.88
C ILE A 198 -0.55 0.16 -3.98
N GLN A 199 -1.40 -0.81 -3.65
CA GLN A 199 -2.01 -1.69 -4.64
C GLN A 199 -2.98 -0.99 -5.59
N GLY A 200 -3.41 0.23 -5.30
CA GLY A 200 -4.27 1.02 -6.17
C GLY A 200 -5.71 1.15 -5.71
N ALA A 201 -6.01 0.91 -4.42
CA ALA A 201 -7.32 1.25 -3.88
C ALA A 201 -7.64 2.72 -4.21
N LYS A 202 -8.77 2.93 -4.87
CA LYS A 202 -9.21 4.26 -5.33
C LYS A 202 -9.65 5.16 -4.18
N TYR A 203 -10.18 4.55 -3.13
CA TYR A 203 -10.66 5.22 -1.92
C TYR A 203 -9.90 4.68 -0.72
N GLY A 204 -9.64 5.57 0.23
CA GLY A 204 -9.02 5.18 1.47
C GLY A 204 -7.98 6.16 1.97
N ILE A 205 -7.42 5.82 3.11
CA ILE A 205 -6.39 6.61 3.78
C ILE A 205 -5.58 5.71 4.71
N ALA A 206 -4.28 6.00 4.87
CA ALA A 206 -3.45 5.26 5.79
C ALA A 206 -3.70 5.77 7.22
N ILE A 207 -4.69 5.17 7.90
CA ILE A 207 -5.18 5.68 9.20
C ILE A 207 -4.13 5.62 10.31
N ASP A 208 -3.08 4.82 10.14
CA ASP A 208 -1.96 4.71 11.09
C ASP A 208 -1.04 5.95 11.10
N ALA A 209 -1.20 6.86 10.14
CA ALA A 209 -0.49 8.13 10.04
C ALA A 209 -1.39 9.35 10.25
N ILE A 210 -2.67 9.15 10.58
CA ILE A 210 -3.65 10.23 10.80
C ILE A 210 -3.69 10.61 12.28
N ILE A 211 -3.81 11.92 12.54
CA ILE A 211 -4.02 12.44 13.90
C ILE A 211 -5.39 11.98 14.39
N GLU A 212 -5.46 11.48 15.63
CA GLU A 212 -6.64 10.84 16.24
C GLU A 212 -7.98 11.55 15.94
N GLU A 213 -8.02 12.88 16.10
CA GLU A 213 -9.21 13.72 15.91
C GLU A 213 -9.88 13.55 14.53
N PHE A 214 -9.09 13.21 13.50
CA PHE A 214 -9.56 13.08 12.12
C PHE A 214 -9.78 11.63 11.67
N MET A 215 -9.35 10.62 12.44
CA MET A 215 -9.34 9.23 11.95
C MET A 215 -10.73 8.75 11.50
N THR A 216 -11.76 8.91 12.33
CA THR A 216 -13.14 8.52 11.98
C THR A 216 -13.70 9.37 10.84
N GLY A 217 -13.39 10.67 10.82
CA GLY A 217 -13.87 11.59 9.79
C GLY A 217 -13.28 11.31 8.41
N GLU A 218 -12.01 10.93 8.33
CA GLU A 218 -11.37 10.55 7.07
C GLU A 218 -11.87 9.20 6.54
N ILE A 219 -12.17 8.25 7.42
CA ILE A 219 -12.83 6.99 7.02
C ILE A 219 -14.25 7.28 6.49
N GLU A 220 -15.02 8.10 7.20
CA GLU A 220 -16.33 8.57 6.72
C GLU A 220 -16.17 9.25 5.35
N ASN A 221 -15.21 10.14 5.19
CA ASN A 221 -15.00 10.85 3.93
C ASN A 221 -14.67 9.87 2.79
N ALA A 222 -13.77 8.91 2.99
CA ALA A 222 -13.42 7.91 1.97
C ALA A 222 -14.62 7.02 1.58
N VAL A 223 -15.46 6.62 2.55
CA VAL A 223 -16.70 5.88 2.28
C VAL A 223 -17.69 6.74 1.50
N MET A 224 -17.84 8.00 1.89
CA MET A 224 -18.76 8.91 1.21
C MET A 224 -18.30 9.25 -0.21
N GLU A 225 -17.00 9.43 -0.44
CA GLU A 225 -16.44 9.63 -1.79
C GLU A 225 -16.74 8.43 -2.70
N ALA A 226 -16.58 7.21 -2.18
CA ALA A 226 -16.96 6.00 -2.91
C ALA A 226 -18.46 5.97 -3.22
N TYR A 227 -19.29 6.22 -2.22
CA TYR A 227 -20.74 6.23 -2.34
C TYR A 227 -21.27 7.27 -3.33
N ASP A 228 -20.75 8.51 -3.24
CA ASP A 228 -21.19 9.65 -4.03
C ASP A 228 -20.67 9.57 -5.48
N THR A 229 -19.54 8.91 -5.72
CA THR A 229 -18.91 8.83 -7.06
C THR A 229 -19.31 7.59 -7.85
N GLU A 230 -19.36 6.42 -7.20
CA GLU A 230 -19.55 5.13 -7.90
C GLU A 230 -20.97 4.58 -7.77
N HIS A 231 -21.76 5.08 -6.82
CA HIS A 231 -23.07 4.55 -6.47
C HIS A 231 -23.07 3.00 -6.36
N PRO A 232 -22.21 2.43 -5.48
CA PRO A 232 -22.01 0.99 -5.40
C PRO A 232 -23.21 0.27 -4.80
N ASP A 233 -23.32 -1.03 -5.06
CA ASP A 233 -24.28 -1.90 -4.38
C ASP A 233 -23.83 -2.22 -2.95
N ILE A 234 -22.51 -2.20 -2.71
CA ILE A 234 -21.88 -2.55 -1.45
C ILE A 234 -20.49 -1.91 -1.32
N ILE A 235 -20.14 -1.49 -0.11
CA ILE A 235 -18.81 -0.96 0.22
C ILE A 235 -18.10 -1.94 1.15
N ILE A 236 -16.89 -2.34 0.79
CA ILE A 236 -16.01 -3.15 1.64
C ILE A 236 -14.94 -2.23 2.26
N VAL A 237 -14.87 -2.21 3.60
CA VAL A 237 -13.86 -1.44 4.34
C VAL A 237 -12.80 -2.39 4.90
N GLU A 238 -11.54 -2.14 4.56
CA GLU A 238 -10.39 -2.85 5.13
C GLU A 238 -10.30 -2.58 6.64
N GLY A 239 -10.22 -3.61 7.48
CA GLY A 239 -10.00 -3.43 8.92
C GLY A 239 -8.52 -3.32 9.29
N GLN A 240 -8.21 -2.49 10.30
CA GLN A 240 -6.89 -2.37 10.92
C GLN A 240 -6.92 -2.73 12.40
N GLY A 241 -5.81 -3.25 12.91
CA GLY A 241 -5.66 -3.58 14.33
C GLY A 241 -6.71 -4.56 14.86
N ALA A 242 -7.00 -4.48 16.15
CA ALA A 242 -8.10 -5.15 16.81
C ALA A 242 -8.53 -4.34 18.04
N LEU A 243 -9.80 -4.37 18.41
CA LEU A 243 -10.30 -3.65 19.59
C LEU A 243 -9.65 -4.13 20.89
N SER A 244 -9.21 -5.39 20.93
CA SER A 244 -8.50 -5.99 22.06
C SER A 244 -6.99 -5.71 22.06
N HIS A 245 -6.44 -5.10 21.01
CA HIS A 245 -4.99 -4.93 20.90
C HIS A 245 -4.52 -3.74 21.76
N PRO A 246 -3.56 -3.93 22.68
CA PRO A 246 -3.20 -2.89 23.66
C PRO A 246 -2.51 -1.66 23.05
N ALA A 247 -1.91 -1.80 21.87
CA ALA A 247 -1.12 -0.73 21.24
C ALA A 247 -1.78 -0.10 19.99
N TYR A 248 -2.88 -0.66 19.46
CA TYR A 248 -3.45 -0.21 18.19
C TYR A 248 -4.89 0.27 18.36
N LEU A 249 -5.11 1.56 18.13
CA LEU A 249 -6.40 2.21 18.29
C LEU A 249 -7.22 2.25 16.98
N SER A 250 -6.61 1.89 15.85
CA SER A 250 -7.21 2.02 14.52
C SER A 250 -8.56 1.31 14.37
N ALA A 251 -8.75 0.15 15.03
CA ALA A 251 -10.03 -0.56 15.03
C ALA A 251 -11.17 0.26 15.65
N CYS A 252 -10.86 1.08 16.66
CA CYS A 252 -11.83 1.97 17.29
C CYS A 252 -12.30 3.08 16.35
N ALA A 253 -11.44 3.57 15.46
CA ALA A 253 -11.83 4.60 14.48
C ALA A 253 -12.73 4.01 13.37
N ILE A 254 -12.46 2.78 12.93
CA ILE A 254 -13.18 2.13 11.82
C ILE A 254 -14.60 1.67 12.22
N ILE A 255 -14.82 1.25 13.47
CA ILE A 255 -16.13 0.70 13.90
C ILE A 255 -17.17 1.78 14.24
N ARG A 256 -16.79 3.05 14.26
CA ARG A 256 -17.65 4.17 14.70
C ARG A 256 -18.48 4.69 13.54
#